data_AF-A0A6B1A1S1-F1
#
_entry.id   AF-A0A6B1A1S1-F1
#
_cell.length_a   1.000
_cell.length_b   1.000
_cell.length_c   1.000
_cell.angle_alpha   90.00
_cell.angle_beta   90.00
_cell.angle_gamma   90.00
#
_symmetry.space_group_name_H-M   'P 1'
#
loop_
_entity.id
_entity.type
_entity.pdbx_description
1 polymer ?
#
loop_
_entity_poly.entity_id
_entity_poly.type
_entity_poly.pdbx_seq_one_letter_code
_entity_poly.pdbx_strand_id
1 'polypeptide(L)'
;MDTKIVVPLVVLFFVLNTTITSMMAFSQAEEHGPCSLTYFDPHCSPSGWMSFILGDIVIAIALGVFLHHLSSKNHKRLVRNSERIDAILKRSEESKRRLLVFNSQMLKNDFSVILMNMGLMNMALNKAKVYEDIPLNIRENYASLQSVLNSTHNTIKSSLDVLDPLFISEIQGFVTHFEGIKPANGVGEGFPEYEKIKSDITHITDKLDKVVGTGEVLK
;
A
#
# COMPACT_ATOMS: atom_id res chain seq x y z
N MET A 1 27.38 -0.69 21.77
CA MET A 1 28.00 0.66 21.82
C MET A 1 27.19 1.63 20.97
N ASP A 2 26.59 2.60 21.65
CA ASP A 2 25.81 3.68 21.03
C ASP A 2 26.69 4.60 20.19
N THR A 3 26.21 4.97 19.00
CA THR A 3 26.91 5.90 18.11
C THR A 3 27.20 7.25 18.79
N LYS A 4 26.39 7.63 19.78
CA LYS A 4 26.60 8.82 20.62
C LYS A 4 27.90 8.77 21.45
N ILE A 5 28.42 7.58 21.73
CA ILE A 5 29.67 7.38 22.50
C ILE A 5 30.83 7.06 21.55
N VAL A 6 30.58 6.31 20.48
CA VAL A 6 31.64 5.93 19.52
C VAL A 6 32.15 7.14 18.74
N VAL A 7 31.26 8.03 18.29
CA VAL A 7 31.63 9.23 17.52
C VAL A 7 32.59 10.14 18.31
N PRO A 8 32.28 10.59 19.55
CA PRO A 8 33.20 11.45 20.29
C PRO A 8 34.51 10.74 20.66
N LEU A 9 34.49 9.42 20.85
CA LEU A 9 35.69 8.64 21.17
C LEU A 9 36.64 8.51 19.97
N VAL A 10 36.09 8.34 18.76
CA VAL A 10 36.88 8.35 17.51
C VAL A 10 37.43 9.74 17.21
N VAL A 11 36.63 10.80 17.42
CA VAL A 11 37.11 12.19 17.29
C VAL A 11 38.23 12.48 18.29
N LEU A 12 38.07 12.07 19.55
CA LEU A 12 39.09 12.21 20.58
C LEU A 12 40.37 11.43 20.23
N PHE A 13 40.23 10.19 19.74
CA PHE A 13 41.38 9.39 19.28
C PHE A 13 42.13 10.07 18.14
N PHE A 14 41.42 10.70 17.20
CA PHE A 14 42.02 11.41 16.08
C PHE A 14 42.78 12.65 16.56
N VAL A 15 42.16 13.47 17.42
CA VAL A 15 42.77 14.67 18.00
C VAL A 15 44.01 14.31 18.84
N LEU A 16 43.94 13.24 19.64
CA LEU A 16 45.08 12.79 20.45
C LEU A 16 46.22 12.24 19.58
N ASN A 17 45.92 11.47 18.54
CA ASN A 17 46.97 10.94 17.67
C ASN A 17 47.64 12.05 16.84
N THR A 18 46.88 13.02 16.33
CA THR A 18 47.47 14.12 15.56
C THR A 18 48.29 15.07 16.44
N THR A 19 47.88 15.32 17.67
CA THR A 19 48.67 16.12 18.62
C THR A 19 49.93 15.39 19.08
N ILE A 20 49.85 14.09 19.38
CA ILE A 20 51.01 13.31 19.81
C ILE A 20 52.02 13.14 18.66
N THR A 21 51.56 12.81 17.45
CA THR A 21 52.46 12.66 16.29
C THR A 21 53.11 13.98 15.90
N SER A 22 52.39 15.10 15.93
CA SER A 22 52.98 16.43 15.72
C SER A 22 53.96 16.78 16.83
N MET A 23 53.64 16.58 18.11
CA MET A 23 54.56 16.81 19.22
C MET A 23 55.84 15.98 19.09
N MET A 24 55.76 14.69 18.76
CA MET A 24 56.93 13.83 18.57
C MET A 24 57.77 14.23 17.34
N ALA A 25 57.14 14.79 16.30
CA ALA A 25 57.85 15.32 15.15
C ALA A 25 58.61 16.63 15.49
N PHE A 26 58.08 17.44 16.42
CA PHE A 26 58.69 18.73 16.82
C PHE A 26 59.59 18.65 18.06
N SER A 27 59.49 17.60 18.89
CA SER A 27 60.25 17.47 20.15
C SER A 27 61.67 16.92 20.00
N GLN A 28 62.14 16.63 18.79
CA GLN A 28 63.53 16.18 18.55
C GLN A 28 64.52 17.34 18.34
N ALA A 29 64.12 18.56 18.65
CA ALA A 29 64.91 19.78 18.48
C ALA A 29 65.44 20.31 19.82
N GLU A 30 66.33 19.58 20.52
CA GLU A 30 66.85 20.07 21.81
C GLU A 30 68.37 20.13 21.98
N GLU A 31 69.19 19.89 20.95
CA GLU A 31 70.62 20.25 21.04
C GLU A 31 71.16 21.10 19.89
N HIS A 32 70.59 21.06 18.69
CA HIS A 32 71.05 21.86 17.54
C HIS A 32 69.90 22.51 16.76
N GLY A 33 69.26 23.53 17.35
CA GLY A 33 68.28 24.39 16.67
C GLY A 33 66.95 23.70 16.25
N PRO A 34 65.93 24.48 15.86
CA PRO A 34 64.65 23.93 15.42
C PRO A 34 64.81 23.26 14.04
N CYS A 35 64.71 21.93 13.98
CA CYS A 35 64.58 21.24 12.71
C CYS A 35 63.28 21.66 12.01
N SER A 36 63.41 22.42 10.92
CA SER A 36 62.27 22.92 10.14
C SER A 36 61.80 21.87 9.14
N LEU A 37 60.48 21.76 8.96
CA LEU A 37 59.82 20.93 7.92
C LEU A 37 60.35 21.23 6.49
N THR A 38 60.94 22.41 6.29
CA THR A 38 61.37 22.93 4.99
C THR A 38 62.86 22.75 4.69
N TYR A 39 63.68 22.27 5.64
CA TYR A 39 65.12 22.08 5.43
C TYR A 39 65.60 20.75 6.01
N PHE A 40 66.19 19.91 5.14
CA PHE A 40 66.81 18.64 5.53
C PHE A 40 68.21 18.91 6.08
N ASP A 41 68.32 19.08 7.39
CA ASP A 41 69.62 19.15 8.07
C ASP A 41 70.15 17.72 8.33
N PRO A 42 71.38 17.37 7.91
CA PRO A 42 71.95 16.03 8.12
C PRO A 42 72.17 15.64 9.59
N HIS A 43 72.06 16.59 10.54
CA HIS A 43 72.14 16.31 11.97
C HIS A 43 70.78 15.96 12.60
N CYS A 44 69.68 16.04 11.85
CA CYS A 44 68.35 15.72 12.37
C CYS A 44 67.96 14.26 12.10
N SER A 45 67.42 13.57 13.10
CA SER A 45 67.15 12.14 13.00
C SER A 45 65.96 11.86 12.04
N PRO A 46 66.06 10.89 11.11
CA PRO A 46 64.98 10.54 10.18
C PRO A 46 63.78 9.84 10.86
N SER A 47 63.81 9.63 12.18
CA SER A 47 62.79 8.88 12.92
C SER A 47 61.43 9.58 12.96
N GLY A 48 61.38 10.91 12.81
CA GLY A 48 60.13 11.68 12.77
C GLY A 48 59.25 11.35 11.56
N TRP A 49 59.84 11.08 10.39
CA TRP A 49 59.10 10.72 9.17
C TRP A 49 58.46 9.34 9.27
N MET A 50 59.12 8.39 9.93
CA MET A 50 58.59 7.05 10.15
C MET A 50 57.41 7.04 11.13
N SER A 51 57.46 7.90 12.16
CA SER A 51 56.33 8.13 13.08
C SER A 51 55.12 8.74 12.37
N PHE A 52 55.36 9.67 11.43
CA PHE A 52 54.29 10.27 10.62
C PHE A 52 53.59 9.24 9.73
N ILE A 53 54.36 8.42 9.00
CA ILE A 53 53.80 7.37 8.11
C ILE A 53 53.03 6.31 8.91
N LEU A 54 53.57 5.86 10.05
CA LEU A 54 52.88 4.90 10.92
C LEU A 54 51.60 5.49 11.52
N GLY A 55 51.63 6.77 11.91
CA GLY A 55 50.45 7.51 12.38
C GLY A 55 49.35 7.57 11.33
N ASP A 56 49.69 7.92 10.09
CA ASP A 56 48.74 8.00 8.97
C ASP A 56 48.09 6.65 8.65
N ILE A 57 48.86 5.55 8.70
CA ILE A 57 48.33 4.19 8.47
C ILE A 57 47.33 3.80 9.57
N VAL A 58 47.67 4.06 10.84
CA VAL A 58 46.79 3.76 11.98
C VAL A 58 45.50 4.56 11.89
N ILE A 59 45.62 5.84 11.51
CA ILE A 59 44.48 6.74 11.29
C ILE A 59 43.59 6.20 10.15
N ALA A 60 44.16 5.81 9.02
CA ALA A 60 43.41 5.30 7.88
C ALA A 60 42.65 4.01 8.22
N ILE A 61 43.28 3.08 8.96
CA ILE A 61 42.64 1.83 9.42
C ILE A 61 41.48 2.15 10.38
N ALA A 62 41.70 3.02 11.36
CA ALA A 62 40.66 3.42 12.31
C ALA A 62 39.45 4.07 11.60
N LEU A 63 39.72 4.94 10.63
CA LEU A 63 38.69 5.60 9.82
C LEU A 63 37.90 4.59 8.96
N GLY A 64 38.60 3.64 8.34
CA GLY A 64 37.99 2.57 7.55
C GLY A 64 37.04 1.71 8.37
N VAL A 65 37.46 1.27 9.56
CA VAL A 65 36.62 0.48 10.48
C VAL A 65 35.42 1.30 10.96
N PHE A 66 35.61 2.59 11.27
CA PHE A 66 34.53 3.47 11.71
C PHE A 66 33.48 3.70 10.61
N LEU A 67 33.91 4.00 9.39
CA LEU A 67 33.02 4.16 8.24
C LEU A 67 32.28 2.86 7.91
N HIS A 68 32.96 1.71 7.98
CA HIS A 68 32.34 0.40 7.80
C HIS A 68 31.26 0.15 8.86
N HIS A 69 31.51 0.48 10.12
CA HIS A 69 30.54 0.34 11.21
C HIS A 69 29.31 1.25 11.04
N LEU A 70 29.53 2.50 10.64
CA LEU A 70 28.43 3.44 10.34
C LEU A 70 27.59 2.95 9.16
N SER A 71 28.25 2.51 8.08
CA SER A 71 27.58 1.97 6.89
C SER A 71 26.76 0.73 7.24
N SER A 72 27.32 -0.24 7.99
CA SER A 72 26.63 -1.46 8.40
C SER A 72 25.39 -1.16 9.26
N LYS A 73 25.47 -0.21 10.20
CA LYS A 73 24.32 0.19 11.03
C LYS A 73 23.23 0.87 10.22
N ASN A 74 23.60 1.76 9.30
CA ASN A 74 22.65 2.46 8.44
C ASN A 74 21.96 1.50 7.47
N HIS A 75 22.73 0.59 6.87
CA HIS A 75 22.20 -0.45 6.00
C HIS A 75 21.22 -1.37 6.73
N LYS A 76 21.55 -1.86 7.94
CA LYS A 76 20.63 -2.67 8.75
C LYS A 76 19.32 -1.96 9.10
N ARG A 77 19.37 -0.65 9.34
CA ARG A 77 18.17 0.17 9.57
C ARG A 77 17.33 0.30 8.30
N LEU A 78 18.00 0.53 7.16
CA LEU A 78 17.34 0.66 5.87
C LEU A 78 16.61 -0.64 5.48
N VAL A 79 17.31 -1.78 5.59
CA VAL A 79 16.74 -3.12 5.31
C VAL A 79 15.54 -3.40 6.21
N ARG A 80 15.66 -3.17 7.51
CA ARG A 80 14.54 -3.35 8.46
C ARG A 80 13.34 -2.46 8.13
N ASN A 81 13.57 -1.22 7.69
CA ASN A 81 12.49 -0.33 7.29
C ASN A 81 11.84 -0.81 5.99
N SER A 82 12.61 -1.27 5.01
CA SER A 82 12.11 -1.89 3.78
C SER A 82 11.21 -3.09 4.09
N GLU A 83 11.70 -4.03 4.90
CA GLU A 83 10.93 -5.22 5.29
C GLU A 83 9.59 -4.88 5.97
N ARG A 84 9.58 -3.82 6.80
CA ARG A 84 8.35 -3.33 7.44
C ARG A 84 7.39 -2.71 6.43
N ILE A 85 7.90 -1.95 5.48
CA ILE A 85 7.09 -1.36 4.41
C ILE A 85 6.48 -2.46 3.55
N ASP A 86 7.27 -3.46 3.16
CA ASP A 86 6.80 -4.61 2.38
C ASP A 86 5.72 -5.39 3.14
N ALA A 87 5.90 -5.61 4.45
CA ALA A 87 4.91 -6.26 5.29
C ALA A 87 3.60 -5.46 5.40
N ILE A 88 3.68 -4.12 5.49
CA ILE A 88 2.50 -3.24 5.51
C ILE A 88 1.80 -3.26 4.16
N LEU A 89 2.55 -3.18 3.06
CA LEU A 89 2.02 -3.19 1.70
C LEU A 89 1.29 -4.51 1.43
N LYS A 90 1.92 -5.65 1.75
CA LYS A 90 1.31 -6.98 1.60
C LYS A 90 0.02 -7.11 2.41
N ARG A 91 0.00 -6.63 3.65
CA ARG A 91 -1.24 -6.62 4.47
C ARG A 91 -2.32 -5.72 3.88
N SER A 92 -1.93 -4.57 3.31
CA SER A 92 -2.86 -3.66 2.65
C SER A 92 -3.45 -4.32 1.39
N GLU A 93 -2.63 -4.95 0.57
CA GLU A 93 -3.07 -5.69 -0.63
C GLU A 93 -3.98 -6.87 -0.26
N GLU A 94 -3.64 -7.65 0.76
CA GLU A 94 -4.50 -8.74 1.25
C GLU A 94 -5.85 -8.21 1.76
N SER A 95 -5.85 -7.09 2.49
CA SER A 95 -7.09 -6.46 2.95
C SER A 95 -7.96 -5.99 1.79
N LYS A 96 -7.36 -5.36 0.77
CA LYS A 96 -8.07 -4.94 -0.44
C LYS A 96 -8.66 -6.12 -1.18
N ARG A 97 -7.89 -7.21 -1.33
CA ARG A 97 -8.37 -8.44 -1.98
C ARG A 97 -9.55 -9.07 -1.23
N ARG A 98 -9.50 -9.11 0.11
CA ARG A 98 -10.64 -9.60 0.92
C ARG A 98 -11.87 -8.71 0.76
N LEU A 99 -11.68 -7.40 0.74
CA LEU A 99 -12.76 -6.44 0.53
C LEU A 99 -13.39 -6.60 -0.86
N LEU A 100 -12.57 -6.80 -1.91
CA LEU A 100 -13.02 -7.11 -3.28
C LEU A 100 -13.94 -8.34 -3.29
N VAL A 101 -13.48 -9.45 -2.72
CA VAL A 101 -14.23 -10.72 -2.69
C VAL A 101 -15.54 -10.55 -1.93
N PHE A 102 -15.49 -9.90 -0.77
CA PHE A 102 -16.67 -9.67 0.06
C PHE A 102 -17.71 -8.79 -0.65
N ASN A 103 -17.30 -7.64 -1.19
CA ASN A 103 -18.20 -6.73 -1.88
C ASN A 103 -18.76 -7.35 -3.17
N SER A 104 -17.94 -8.11 -3.90
CA SER A 104 -18.39 -8.87 -5.08
C SER A 104 -19.48 -9.86 -4.69
N GLN A 105 -19.27 -10.66 -3.64
CA GLN A 105 -20.27 -11.61 -3.17
C GLN A 105 -21.57 -10.92 -2.71
N MET A 106 -21.46 -9.77 -2.03
CA MET A 106 -22.61 -8.98 -1.61
C MET A 106 -23.40 -8.44 -2.80
N LEU A 107 -22.74 -7.86 -3.81
CA LEU A 107 -23.40 -7.39 -5.04
C LEU A 107 -24.14 -8.52 -5.76
N LYS A 108 -23.54 -9.72 -5.87
CA LYS A 108 -24.21 -10.88 -6.48
C LYS A 108 -25.44 -11.31 -5.70
N ASN A 109 -25.36 -11.29 -4.38
CA ASN A 109 -26.49 -11.62 -3.53
C ASN A 109 -27.62 -10.60 -3.71
N ASP A 110 -27.29 -9.31 -3.68
CA ASP A 110 -28.25 -8.22 -3.91
C ASP A 110 -28.92 -8.36 -5.29
N PHE A 111 -28.14 -8.59 -6.36
CA PHE A 111 -28.69 -8.81 -7.70
C PHE A 111 -29.58 -10.07 -7.79
N SER A 112 -29.22 -11.14 -7.08
CA SER A 112 -30.04 -12.36 -7.02
C SER A 112 -31.38 -12.10 -6.32
N VAL A 113 -31.37 -11.32 -5.23
CA VAL A 113 -32.60 -10.92 -4.52
C VAL A 113 -33.45 -9.99 -5.38
N ILE A 114 -32.83 -9.04 -6.10
CA ILE A 114 -33.51 -8.17 -7.07
C ILE A 114 -34.21 -9.03 -8.15
N LEU A 115 -33.50 -9.98 -8.77
CA LEU A 115 -34.07 -10.89 -9.76
C LEU A 115 -35.20 -11.75 -9.21
N MET A 116 -35.06 -12.26 -7.99
CA MET A 116 -36.07 -13.08 -7.34
C MET A 116 -37.33 -12.28 -7.06
N ASN A 117 -37.20 -11.10 -6.45
CA ASN A 117 -38.33 -10.21 -6.18
C ASN A 117 -39.02 -9.77 -7.47
N MET A 118 -38.25 -9.41 -8.49
CA MET A 118 -38.79 -9.03 -9.79
C MET A 118 -39.51 -10.20 -10.48
N GLY A 119 -38.98 -11.43 -10.36
CA GLY A 119 -39.62 -12.65 -10.87
C GLY A 119 -40.93 -12.97 -10.14
N LEU A 120 -40.95 -12.84 -8.81
CA LEU A 120 -42.16 -12.99 -7.99
C LEU A 120 -43.22 -11.95 -8.36
N MET A 121 -42.81 -10.70 -8.58
CA MET A 121 -43.70 -9.63 -9.03
C MET A 121 -44.23 -9.88 -10.44
N ASN A 122 -43.41 -10.34 -11.38
CA ASN A 122 -43.84 -10.70 -12.73
C ASN A 122 -44.87 -11.86 -12.70
N MET A 123 -44.63 -12.87 -11.86
CA MET A 123 -45.58 -13.97 -11.64
C MET A 123 -46.89 -13.49 -11.00
N ALA A 124 -46.81 -12.59 -10.01
CA ALA A 124 -47.99 -12.01 -9.37
C ALA A 124 -48.82 -11.15 -10.34
N LEU A 125 -48.18 -10.32 -11.17
CA LEU A 125 -48.84 -9.51 -12.19
C LEU A 125 -49.51 -10.37 -13.28
N ASN A 126 -48.84 -11.45 -13.72
CA ASN A 126 -49.42 -12.40 -14.67
C ASN A 126 -50.61 -13.18 -14.08
N LYS A 127 -50.59 -13.48 -12.77
CA LYS A 127 -51.73 -14.09 -12.07
C LYS A 127 -52.87 -13.10 -11.82
N ALA A 128 -52.57 -11.84 -11.53
CA ALA A 128 -53.58 -10.77 -11.38
C ALA A 128 -54.31 -10.48 -12.69
N LYS A 129 -53.68 -10.77 -13.84
CA LYS A 129 -54.36 -10.79 -15.15
C LYS A 129 -55.55 -11.77 -15.20
N VAL A 130 -55.55 -12.78 -14.32
CA VAL A 130 -56.60 -13.81 -14.19
C VAL A 130 -57.58 -13.50 -13.04
N TYR A 131 -57.12 -12.80 -11.99
CA TYR A 131 -57.92 -12.44 -10.82
C TYR A 131 -57.73 -10.94 -10.55
N GLU A 132 -58.80 -10.16 -10.67
CA GLU A 132 -58.88 -8.68 -10.72
C GLU A 132 -58.32 -7.91 -9.50
N ASP A 133 -57.63 -8.59 -8.57
CA ASP A 133 -57.13 -8.04 -7.33
C ASP A 133 -55.59 -7.96 -7.34
N ILE A 134 -55.04 -6.78 -7.06
CA ILE A 134 -53.60 -6.55 -6.97
C ILE A 134 -53.15 -7.06 -5.59
N PRO A 135 -52.38 -8.16 -5.48
CA PRO A 135 -52.11 -8.75 -4.17
C PRO A 135 -51.15 -7.86 -3.36
N LEU A 136 -51.49 -7.64 -2.08
CA LEU A 136 -50.68 -6.97 -1.03
C LEU A 136 -49.19 -7.37 -1.06
N ASN A 137 -48.88 -8.58 -1.50
CA ASN A 137 -47.53 -9.11 -1.72
C ASN A 137 -46.64 -8.21 -2.61
N ILE A 138 -47.21 -7.45 -3.54
CA ILE A 138 -46.42 -6.57 -4.40
C ILE A 138 -45.82 -5.41 -3.60
N ARG A 139 -46.55 -4.85 -2.63
CA ARG A 139 -46.08 -3.73 -1.80
C ARG A 139 -44.99 -4.16 -0.82
N GLU A 140 -45.10 -5.36 -0.26
CA GLU A 140 -44.05 -5.95 0.59
C GLU A 140 -42.77 -6.25 -0.23
N ASN A 141 -42.92 -6.77 -1.45
CA ASN A 141 -41.80 -7.00 -2.36
C ASN A 141 -41.10 -5.69 -2.77
N TYR A 142 -41.85 -4.59 -2.96
CA TYR A 142 -41.27 -3.25 -3.19
C TYR A 142 -40.47 -2.73 -1.99
N ALA A 143 -40.98 -2.91 -0.76
CA ALA A 143 -40.26 -2.50 0.44
C ALA A 143 -38.95 -3.29 0.62
N SER A 144 -38.97 -4.60 0.32
CA SER A 144 -37.78 -5.44 0.29
C SER A 144 -36.76 -4.97 -0.76
N LEU A 145 -37.23 -4.65 -1.98
CA LEU A 145 -36.39 -4.10 -3.05
C LEU A 145 -35.69 -2.79 -2.65
N GLN A 146 -36.39 -1.87 -1.97
CA GLN A 146 -35.78 -0.61 -1.53
C GLN A 146 -34.65 -0.84 -0.53
N SER A 147 -34.82 -1.81 0.39
CA SER A 147 -33.77 -2.19 1.33
C SER A 147 -32.55 -2.77 0.61
N VAL A 148 -32.77 -3.61 -0.39
CA VAL A 148 -31.69 -4.21 -1.20
C VAL A 148 -30.99 -3.14 -2.05
N LEU A 149 -31.72 -2.23 -2.68
CA LEU A 149 -31.16 -1.11 -3.43
C LEU A 149 -30.26 -0.23 -2.55
N ASN A 150 -30.69 0.08 -1.32
CA ASN A 150 -29.87 0.82 -0.37
C ASN A 150 -28.60 0.03 0.02
N SER A 151 -28.71 -1.29 0.19
CA SER A 151 -27.55 -2.18 0.41
C SER A 151 -26.58 -2.15 -0.78
N THR A 152 -27.11 -2.20 -1.99
CA THR A 152 -26.34 -2.15 -3.23
C THR A 152 -25.60 -0.82 -3.36
N HIS A 153 -26.26 0.33 -3.12
CA HIS A 153 -25.61 1.65 -3.09
C HIS A 153 -24.47 1.73 -2.08
N ASN A 154 -24.67 1.18 -0.88
CA ASN A 154 -23.62 1.13 0.14
C ASN A 154 -22.44 0.24 -0.28
N THR A 155 -22.73 -0.90 -0.92
CA THR A 155 -21.71 -1.84 -1.40
C THR A 155 -20.95 -1.26 -2.60
N ILE A 156 -21.61 -0.51 -3.48
CA ILE A 156 -20.95 0.26 -4.55
C ILE A 156 -19.99 1.28 -3.94
N LYS A 157 -20.45 2.05 -2.95
CA LYS A 157 -19.63 3.06 -2.28
C LYS A 157 -18.42 2.45 -1.56
N SER A 158 -18.58 1.30 -0.90
CA SER A 158 -17.47 0.58 -0.27
C SER A 158 -16.51 -0.07 -1.27
N SER A 159 -16.91 -0.20 -2.53
CA SER A 159 -16.10 -0.81 -3.59
C SER A 159 -15.29 0.20 -4.41
N LEU A 160 -15.49 1.50 -4.22
CA LEU A 160 -14.77 2.58 -4.93
C LEU A 160 -13.24 2.46 -4.85
N ASP A 161 -12.72 1.93 -3.75
CA ASP A 161 -11.28 1.80 -3.53
C ASP A 161 -10.67 0.50 -4.11
N VAL A 162 -11.51 -0.38 -4.67
CA VAL A 162 -11.14 -1.77 -5.00
C VAL A 162 -11.60 -2.23 -6.38
N LEU A 163 -12.70 -1.68 -6.91
CA LEU A 163 -13.20 -1.94 -8.26
C LEU A 163 -12.84 -0.79 -9.21
N ASP A 164 -12.74 -1.12 -10.50
CA ASP A 164 -12.52 -0.14 -11.55
C ASP A 164 -13.65 0.91 -11.57
N PRO A 165 -13.34 2.22 -11.57
CA PRO A 165 -14.34 3.29 -11.64
C PRO A 165 -15.28 3.16 -12.85
N LEU A 166 -14.81 2.66 -13.99
CA LEU A 166 -15.65 2.42 -15.17
C LEU A 166 -16.71 1.35 -14.89
N PHE A 167 -16.30 0.29 -14.21
CA PHE A 167 -17.18 -0.80 -13.85
C PHE A 167 -18.19 -0.42 -12.75
N ILE A 168 -17.78 0.43 -11.81
CA ILE A 168 -18.68 1.04 -10.83
C ILE A 168 -19.73 1.92 -11.53
N SER A 169 -19.34 2.70 -12.53
CA SER A 169 -20.28 3.51 -13.31
C SER A 169 -21.27 2.64 -14.08
N GLU A 170 -20.85 1.48 -14.59
CA GLU A 170 -21.73 0.51 -15.25
C GLU A 170 -22.78 -0.05 -14.27
N ILE A 171 -22.34 -0.45 -13.06
CA ILE A 171 -23.23 -0.92 -12.00
C ILE A 171 -24.21 0.17 -11.55
N GLN A 172 -23.73 1.40 -11.32
CA GLN A 172 -24.59 2.53 -10.95
C GLN A 172 -25.61 2.84 -12.05
N GLY A 173 -25.18 2.84 -13.31
CA GLY A 173 -26.08 3.02 -14.46
C GLY A 173 -27.18 1.96 -14.50
N PHE A 174 -26.82 0.70 -14.23
CA PHE A 174 -27.80 -0.39 -14.10
C PHE A 174 -28.77 -0.17 -12.94
N VAL A 175 -28.29 0.18 -11.75
CA VAL A 175 -29.13 0.43 -10.56
C VAL A 175 -30.08 1.60 -10.79
N THR A 176 -29.61 2.71 -11.37
CA THR A 176 -30.46 3.86 -11.72
C THR A 176 -31.48 3.51 -12.81
N HIS A 177 -31.10 2.69 -13.80
CA HIS A 177 -32.05 2.20 -14.79
C HIS A 177 -33.15 1.36 -14.12
N PHE A 178 -32.77 0.45 -13.21
CA PHE A 178 -33.71 -0.37 -12.45
C PHE A 178 -34.67 0.45 -11.58
N GLU A 179 -34.17 1.45 -10.85
CA GLU A 179 -34.99 2.38 -10.05
C GLU A 179 -36.00 3.16 -10.90
N GLY A 180 -35.67 3.43 -12.16
CA GLY A 180 -36.55 4.12 -13.11
C GLY A 180 -37.69 3.25 -13.65
N ILE A 181 -37.61 1.93 -13.51
CA ILE A 181 -38.62 1.02 -14.05
C ILE A 181 -39.79 0.94 -13.09
N LYS A 182 -40.87 1.61 -13.49
CA LYS A 182 -42.17 1.45 -12.84
C LYS A 182 -42.86 0.18 -13.36
N PRO A 183 -43.62 -0.52 -12.51
CA PRO A 183 -44.51 -1.58 -12.99
C PRO A 183 -45.47 -0.93 -13.99
N ALA A 184 -45.73 -1.58 -15.13
CA ALA A 184 -46.66 -1.05 -16.12
C ALA A 184 -48.00 -0.70 -15.44
N ASN A 185 -48.54 0.49 -15.73
CA ASN A 185 -49.81 0.96 -15.16
C ASN A 185 -51.03 0.09 -15.56
N GLY A 186 -50.84 -0.91 -16.41
CA GLY A 186 -51.85 -1.85 -16.88
C GLY A 186 -51.66 -3.24 -16.27
N VAL A 187 -52.73 -3.77 -15.69
CA VAL A 187 -52.81 -5.16 -15.22
C VAL A 187 -52.49 -6.08 -16.41
N GLY A 188 -51.40 -6.84 -16.29
CA GLY A 188 -51.14 -7.98 -17.17
C GLY A 188 -50.07 -7.84 -18.26
N GLU A 189 -49.31 -6.76 -18.36
CA GLU A 189 -48.17 -6.71 -19.31
C GLU A 189 -46.84 -7.20 -18.72
N GLY A 190 -46.85 -7.72 -17.49
CA GLY A 190 -45.63 -8.15 -16.82
C GLY A 190 -44.63 -7.01 -16.65
N PHE A 191 -43.36 -7.33 -16.35
CA PHE A 191 -42.26 -6.39 -16.50
C PHE A 191 -41.71 -6.49 -17.92
N PRO A 192 -41.94 -5.50 -18.81
CA PRO A 192 -41.55 -5.59 -20.22
C PRO A 192 -40.03 -5.71 -20.42
N GLU A 193 -39.22 -5.30 -19.43
CA GLU A 193 -37.76 -5.34 -19.48
C GLU A 193 -37.14 -6.46 -18.63
N TYR A 194 -37.94 -7.41 -18.12
CA TYR A 194 -37.44 -8.48 -17.23
C TYR A 194 -36.29 -9.29 -17.84
N GLU A 195 -36.43 -9.75 -19.08
CA GLU A 195 -35.39 -10.53 -19.76
C GLU A 195 -34.12 -9.71 -20.04
N LYS A 196 -34.27 -8.41 -20.30
CA LYS A 196 -33.14 -7.50 -20.50
C LYS A 196 -32.37 -7.29 -19.20
N ILE A 197 -33.07 -7.02 -18.10
CA ILE A 197 -32.48 -6.88 -16.76
C ILE A 197 -31.78 -8.17 -16.33
N LYS A 198 -32.39 -9.33 -16.59
CA LYS A 198 -31.78 -10.63 -16.32
C LYS A 198 -30.48 -10.82 -17.09
N SER A 199 -30.45 -10.46 -18.37
CA SER A 199 -29.23 -10.48 -19.18
C SER A 199 -28.16 -9.54 -18.61
N ASP A 200 -28.53 -8.31 -18.27
CA ASP A 200 -27.61 -7.30 -17.73
C ASP A 200 -27.02 -7.72 -16.38
N ILE A 201 -27.84 -8.25 -15.46
CA ILE A 201 -27.37 -8.80 -14.19
C ILE A 201 -26.43 -9.98 -14.41
N THR A 202 -26.74 -10.88 -15.35
CA THR A 202 -25.90 -12.04 -15.65
C THR A 202 -24.53 -11.61 -16.19
N HIS A 203 -24.51 -10.60 -17.06
CA HIS A 203 -23.29 -10.01 -17.60
C HIS A 203 -22.43 -9.32 -16.54
N ILE A 204 -23.05 -8.51 -15.66
CA ILE A 204 -22.34 -7.85 -14.54
C ILE A 204 -21.80 -8.91 -13.56
N THR A 205 -22.55 -9.97 -13.29
CA THR A 205 -22.13 -11.08 -12.41
C THR A 205 -20.93 -11.82 -12.99
N ASP A 206 -20.91 -12.11 -14.29
CA ASP A 206 -19.79 -12.77 -14.98
C ASP A 206 -18.53 -11.88 -14.98
N LYS A 207 -18.69 -10.56 -15.18
CA LYS A 207 -17.59 -9.59 -15.02
C LYS A 207 -17.06 -9.58 -13.57
N LEU A 208 -17.93 -9.62 -12.56
CA LEU A 208 -17.55 -9.72 -11.15
C LEU A 208 -16.70 -10.97 -10.88
N ASP A 209 -17.10 -12.11 -11.46
CA ASP A 209 -16.37 -13.37 -11.34
C ASP A 209 -14.99 -13.31 -11.96
N LYS A 210 -14.87 -12.67 -13.13
CA LYS A 210 -13.57 -12.46 -13.78
C LYS A 210 -12.66 -11.60 -12.91
N VAL A 211 -13.15 -10.49 -12.37
CA VAL A 211 -12.36 -9.58 -11.51
C VAL A 211 -11.93 -10.25 -10.21
N VAL A 212 -12.78 -11.07 -9.60
CA VAL A 212 -12.43 -11.84 -8.40
C VAL A 212 -11.47 -12.99 -8.72
N GLY A 213 -11.67 -13.67 -9.84
CA GLY A 213 -10.91 -14.83 -10.28
C GLY A 213 -9.48 -14.49 -10.74
N THR A 214 -9.29 -13.36 -11.43
CA THR A 214 -7.94 -12.90 -11.82
C THR A 214 -7.15 -12.37 -10.63
N GLY A 215 -7.82 -11.93 -9.55
CA GLY A 215 -7.16 -11.36 -8.38
C GLY A 215 -6.40 -10.06 -8.66
N GLU A 216 -6.54 -9.53 -9.88
CA GLU A 216 -6.07 -8.19 -10.22
C GLU A 216 -7.01 -7.20 -9.53
N VAL A 217 -6.48 -6.51 -8.54
CA VAL A 217 -7.04 -5.21 -8.14
C VAL A 217 -6.83 -4.32 -9.37
N LEU A 218 -7.84 -4.29 -10.26
CA LEU A 218 -7.84 -3.43 -11.43
C LEU A 218 -7.75 -1.99 -10.92
N LYS A 219 -6.56 -1.42 -11.09
CA LYS A 219 -6.25 -0.01 -10.83
C LYS A 219 -6.37 0.76 -12.13
#